data_AF-A0A426QQB9-F1
#
_entry.id   AF-A0A426QQB9-F1
#
_cell.length_a   1.000
_cell.length_b   1.000
_cell.length_c   1.000
_cell.angle_alpha   90.00
_cell.angle_beta   90.00
_cell.angle_gamma   90.00
#
_symmetry.space_group_name_H-M   'P 1'
#
loop_
_entity.id
_entity.type
_entity.pdbx_description
1 polymer ?
#
loop_
_entity_poly.entity_id
_entity_poly.type
_entity_poly.pdbx_seq_one_letter_code
_entity_poly.pdbx_strand_id
1 'polypeptide(L)'
;MANAASEADYEKAKQEAQAAVEAVQEKGYAPWSPHPKSALFGEADKLAKKGEYDKAIEKAEYIKELQALAEKQWAEQEAGPYKTW
;
A
#
# COMPACT_ATOMS: atom_id res chain seq x y z
N MET A 1 27.19 8.88 6.53
CA MET A 1 26.83 7.51 6.94
C MET A 1 25.35 7.36 6.65
N ALA A 2 24.95 6.46 5.76
CA ALA A 2 23.54 6.10 5.66
C ALA A 2 23.19 5.38 6.97
N ASN A 3 22.25 5.92 7.75
CA ASN A 3 21.70 5.17 8.87
C ASN A 3 21.01 3.94 8.27
N ALA A 4 21.35 2.75 8.76
CA ALA A 4 20.62 1.54 8.41
C ALA A 4 19.14 1.74 8.81
N ALA A 5 18.21 1.34 7.94
CA ALA A 5 16.80 1.40 8.26
C ALA A 5 16.51 0.64 9.57
N SER A 6 15.63 1.23 10.37
CA SER A 6 15.22 0.68 11.66
C SER A 6 13.77 0.19 11.64
N GLU A 7 13.38 -0.54 12.67
CA GLU A 7 11.99 -0.92 12.91
C GLU A 7 11.08 0.31 12.97
N ALA A 8 11.55 1.43 13.55
CA ALA A 8 10.80 2.67 13.61
C ALA A 8 10.55 3.28 12.22
N ASP A 9 11.54 3.20 11.33
CA ASP A 9 11.40 3.66 9.94
C ASP A 9 10.40 2.78 9.18
N TYR A 10 10.44 1.46 9.41
CA TYR A 10 9.47 0.52 8.87
C TYR A 10 8.05 0.78 9.37
N GLU A 11 7.86 0.94 10.67
CA GLU A 11 6.53 1.22 11.25
C GLU A 11 5.96 2.54 10.71
N LYS A 12 6.80 3.56 10.52
CA LYS A 12 6.37 4.81 9.86
C LYS A 12 5.92 4.55 8.42
N ALA A 13 6.72 3.85 7.62
CA ALA A 13 6.37 3.54 6.23
C ALA A 13 5.08 2.71 6.13
N LYS A 14 4.89 1.76 7.05
CA LYS A 14 3.69 0.94 7.17
C LYS A 14 2.45 1.78 7.51
N GLN A 15 2.55 2.70 8.47
CA GLN A 15 1.45 3.62 8.81
C GLN A 15 1.05 4.49 7.62
N GLU A 16 2.01 5.04 6.89
CA GLU A 16 1.72 5.85 5.69
C GLU A 16 1.03 5.02 4.59
N ALA A 17 1.46 3.77 4.41
CA ALA A 17 0.83 2.86 3.47
C ALA A 17 -0.58 2.43 3.92
N GLN A 18 -0.79 2.20 5.22
CA GLN A 18 -2.12 1.93 5.79
C GLN A 18 -3.07 3.11 5.56
N ALA A 19 -2.62 4.34 5.82
CA ALA A 19 -3.41 5.54 5.56
C ALA A 19 -3.80 5.67 4.08
N ALA A 20 -2.92 5.28 3.14
CA ALA A 20 -3.26 5.27 1.72
C ALA A 20 -4.32 4.21 1.37
N VAL A 21 -4.28 3.05 2.02
CA VAL A 21 -5.31 1.99 1.85
C VAL A 21 -6.66 2.46 2.38
N GLU A 22 -6.67 3.04 3.57
CA GLU A 22 -7.88 3.59 4.19
C GLU A 22 -8.47 4.71 3.32
N ALA A 23 -7.65 5.62 2.80
CA ALA A 23 -8.12 6.70 1.92
C ALA A 23 -8.78 6.19 0.62
N VAL A 24 -8.32 5.08 0.06
CA VAL A 24 -8.96 4.43 -1.10
C VAL A 24 -10.28 3.77 -0.68
N GLN A 25 -10.30 3.09 0.47
CA GLN A 25 -11.52 2.45 1.00
C GLN A 25 -12.61 3.46 1.36
N GLU A 26 -12.26 4.62 1.93
CA GLU A 26 -13.19 5.70 2.25
C GLU A 26 -13.88 6.27 1.00
N LYS A 27 -13.20 6.24 -0.15
CA LYS A 27 -13.78 6.60 -1.44
C LYS A 27 -14.69 5.52 -2.03
N GLY A 28 -14.84 4.38 -1.35
CA GLY A 28 -15.59 3.22 -1.83
C GLY A 28 -14.82 2.37 -2.86
N TYR A 29 -13.53 2.63 -3.05
CA TYR A 29 -12.69 1.92 -3.99
C TYR A 29 -12.09 0.67 -3.33
N ALA A 30 -11.97 -0.41 -4.10
CA ALA A 30 -11.25 -1.59 -3.63
C ALA A 30 -9.74 -1.30 -3.65
N PRO A 31 -9.03 -1.47 -2.51
CA PRO A 31 -7.60 -1.28 -2.47
C PRO A 31 -6.88 -2.31 -3.33
N TRP A 32 -5.80 -1.88 -3.98
CA TRP A 32 -5.04 -2.76 -4.85
C TRP A 32 -4.12 -3.65 -4.00
N SER A 33 -4.21 -4.97 -4.22
CA SER A 33 -3.29 -5.93 -3.62
C SER A 33 -2.70 -6.81 -4.71
N PRO A 34 -1.37 -6.95 -4.81
CA PRO A 34 -0.74 -7.90 -5.74
C PRO A 34 -1.11 -9.34 -5.41
N HIS A 35 -1.54 -9.59 -4.17
CA HIS A 35 -1.95 -10.90 -3.68
C HIS A 35 -3.29 -10.78 -2.95
N PRO A 36 -4.44 -10.94 -3.64
CA PRO A 36 -5.76 -10.70 -3.07
C PRO A 36 -6.13 -11.65 -1.91
N LYS A 37 -5.38 -12.76 -1.74
CA LYS A 37 -5.61 -13.76 -0.68
C LYS A 37 -4.69 -13.63 0.53
N SER A 38 -3.72 -12.71 0.52
CA SER A 38 -2.79 -12.52 1.64
C SER A 38 -2.96 -11.14 2.26
N ALA A 39 -2.59 -11.04 3.54
CA ALA A 39 -2.50 -9.76 4.23
C ALA A 39 -1.59 -8.81 3.43
N LEU A 40 -2.08 -7.60 3.16
CA LEU A 40 -1.43 -6.60 2.31
C LEU A 40 0.03 -6.33 2.75
N PHE A 41 0.24 -6.18 4.06
CA PHE A 41 1.54 -5.96 4.69
C PHE A 41 2.28 -7.24 5.09
N GLY A 42 1.72 -8.42 4.85
CA GLY A 42 2.23 -9.68 5.40
C GLY A 42 3.64 -10.05 4.93
N GLU A 43 4.05 -9.62 3.73
CA GLU A 43 5.43 -9.77 3.25
C GLU A 43 6.38 -8.76 3.88
N ALA A 44 5.93 -7.50 4.00
CA ALA A 44 6.69 -6.44 4.66
C ALA A 44 6.94 -6.77 6.14
N ASP A 45 5.92 -7.25 6.85
CA ASP A 45 6.01 -7.70 8.25
C ASP A 45 7.01 -8.85 8.42
N LYS A 46 7.05 -9.78 7.45
CA LYS A 46 8.00 -10.90 7.46
C LYS A 46 9.44 -10.43 7.24
N LEU A 47 9.66 -9.44 6.39
CA LEU A 47 10.97 -8.84 6.15
C LEU A 47 11.45 -8.09 7.40
N ALA A 48 10.59 -7.28 8.01
CA ALA A 48 10.89 -6.57 9.25
C ALA A 48 11.25 -7.54 10.40
N LYS A 49 10.50 -8.64 10.56
CA LYS A 49 10.81 -9.70 11.55
C LYS A 49 12.17 -10.38 11.35
N LYS A 50 12.73 -10.33 10.14
CA LYS A 50 14.08 -10.84 9.84
C LYS A 50 15.17 -9.77 10.03
N GLY A 51 14.79 -8.54 10.40
CA GLY A 51 15.67 -7.38 10.45
C GLY A 51 15.98 -6.77 9.08
N GLU A 52 15.30 -7.21 8.01
CA GLU A 52 15.47 -6.68 6.66
C GLU A 52 14.62 -5.42 6.47
N TYR A 53 14.87 -4.39 7.30
CA TYR A 53 14.03 -3.19 7.37
C TYR A 53 14.02 -2.38 6.07
N ASP A 54 15.14 -2.27 5.36
CA ASP A 54 15.19 -1.58 4.06
C ASP A 54 14.19 -2.17 3.06
N LYS A 55 14.15 -3.51 2.96
CA LYS A 55 13.21 -4.21 2.08
C LYS A 55 11.77 -4.15 2.60
N ALA A 56 11.60 -4.15 3.92
CA ALA A 56 10.27 -4.00 4.52
C ALA A 56 9.68 -2.63 4.22
N ILE A 57 10.49 -1.57 4.27
CA ILE A 57 10.12 -0.20 3.90
C ILE A 57 9.80 -0.13 2.41
N GLU A 58 10.69 -0.64 1.54
CA GLU A 58 10.46 -0.67 0.09
C GLU A 58 9.12 -1.35 -0.24
N LYS A 59 8.80 -2.44 0.46
CA LYS A 59 7.52 -3.13 0.29
C LYS A 59 6.32 -2.31 0.78
N ALA A 60 6.45 -1.61 1.90
CA ALA A 60 5.40 -0.73 2.42
C ALA A 60 5.16 0.47 1.46
N GLU A 61 6.23 1.09 0.96
CA GLU A 61 6.14 2.15 -0.04
C GLU A 61 5.49 1.66 -1.34
N TYR A 62 5.86 0.46 -1.81
CA TYR A 62 5.21 -0.14 -2.97
C TYR A 62 3.70 -0.34 -2.77
N ILE A 63 3.28 -0.80 -1.58
CA ILE A 63 1.84 -0.92 -1.24
C ILE A 63 1.14 0.43 -1.29
N LYS A 64 1.78 1.50 -0.79
CA LYS A 64 1.26 2.87 -0.84
C LYS A 64 1.07 3.35 -2.27
N GLU A 65 2.06 3.13 -3.14
CA GLU A 65 1.97 3.50 -4.56
C GLU A 65 0.87 2.75 -5.31
N LEU A 66 0.66 1.48 -4.98
CA LEU A 66 -0.43 0.68 -5.54
C LEU A 66 -1.81 1.26 -5.22
N GLN A 67 -1.99 1.92 -4.08
CA GLN A 67 -3.25 2.58 -3.75
C GLN A 67 -3.49 3.85 -4.59
N ALA A 68 -2.44 4.59 -4.92
CA ALA A 68 -2.55 5.69 -5.87
C ALA A 68 -2.94 5.19 -7.27
N LEU A 69 -2.51 3.99 -7.66
CA LEU A 69 -2.97 3.33 -8.88
C LEU A 69 -4.41 2.85 -8.79
N ALA A 70 -4.85 2.28 -7.65
CA ALA A 70 -6.26 1.95 -7.43
C ALA A 70 -7.15 3.18 -7.62
N GLU A 71 -6.81 4.30 -6.99
CA GLU A 71 -7.59 5.53 -7.10
C GLU A 71 -7.72 5.98 -8.56
N LYS A 72 -6.63 5.98 -9.32
CA LYS A 72 -6.67 6.33 -10.76
C LYS A 72 -7.55 5.38 -11.56
N GLN A 73 -7.38 4.07 -11.37
CA GLN A 73 -8.15 3.06 -12.11
C GLN A 73 -9.65 3.13 -11.80
N TRP A 74 -10.00 3.30 -10.52
CA TRP A 74 -11.39 3.44 -10.11
C TRP A 74 -12.01 4.76 -10.57
N ALA A 75 -11.27 5.87 -10.49
CA ALA A 75 -11.74 7.16 -11.02
C ALA A 75 -11.96 7.12 -12.54
N GLU A 76 -11.10 6.42 -13.30
CA GLU A 76 -11.29 6.21 -14.74
C GLU A 76 -12.47 5.28 -15.04
N GLN A 77 -12.70 4.24 -14.22
CA GLN A 77 -13.90 3.40 -14.33
C GLN A 77 -15.19 4.18 -14.03
N GLU A 78 -15.18 5.04 -13.02
CA GLU A 78 -16.31 5.93 -12.72
C GLU A 78 -16.57 6.95 -13.85
N ALA A 79 -15.53 7.38 -14.56
CA ALA A 79 -15.64 8.29 -15.71
C ALA A 79 -15.99 7.56 -17.03
N GLY A 80 -16.02 6.23 -17.04
CA GLY A 80 -16.36 5.41 -18.19
C GLY A 80 -17.85 5.52 -18.57
N PRO A 81 -18.22 5.22 -19.84
CA PRO A 81 -19.55 5.46 -20.41
C PRO A 81 -20.69 4.62 -19.80
N TYR A 82 -20.43 3.84 -18.76
CA TYR A 82 -21.37 2.92 -18.12
C TYR A 82 -22.04 3.49 -16.85
N LYS A 83 -21.76 4.75 -16.47
CA LYS A 83 -22.48 5.48 -15.41
C LYS A 83 -23.72 6.25 -15.90
N THR A 84 -24.19 5.99 -17.13
CA THR A 84 -25.47 6.50 -17.63
C THR A 84 -26.48 5.36 -17.79
N TRP A 85 -27.29 5.14 -16.75
CA TRP A 85 -28.61 4.54 -16.86
C TRP A 85 -29.50 5.03 -15.72
#